data_AF-A0A496A387-F1
#
_entry.id   AF-A0A496A387-F1
#
_cell.length_a   1.000
_cell.length_b   1.000
_cell.length_c   1.000
_cell.angle_alpha   90.00
_cell.angle_beta   90.00
_cell.angle_gamma   90.00
#
_symmetry.space_group_name_H-M   'P 1'
#
loop_
_entity.id
_entity.type
_entity.pdbx_description
1 polymer ?
#
loop_
_entity_poly.entity_id
_entity_poly.type
_entity_poly.pdbx_seq_one_letter_code
_entity_poly.pdbx_strand_id
1 'polypeptide(L)'
;MYDYIGQGLNRPIAEKLILELFSGSNMVPRKKIIKDVHDTHVQRGGDPIDDPTSVVRGALDNLLNEGIATRAKGGYYSIHQQNPPEQPEPVGEDEVNRLRSVIENEVEFVDKQINQLERRKSELSCMLDEL
;
A
#
# COMPACT_ATOMS: atom_id res chain seq x y z
N MET A 1 -18.47 16.94 12.04
CA MET A 1 -19.77 16.44 12.57
C MET A 1 -19.63 14.93 12.70
N TYR A 2 -20.19 14.30 13.74
CA TYR A 2 -20.11 12.85 13.88
C TYR A 2 -21.21 12.19 13.05
N ASP A 3 -20.84 11.31 12.12
CA ASP A 3 -21.79 10.81 11.10
C ASP A 3 -22.70 9.67 11.60
N TYR A 4 -22.48 9.15 12.81
CA TYR A 4 -23.11 7.92 13.32
C TYR A 4 -23.99 8.17 14.56
N ILE A 5 -24.56 9.37 14.67
CA ILE A 5 -25.48 9.71 15.77
C ILE A 5 -26.73 8.81 15.70
N GLY A 6 -27.12 8.24 16.84
CA GLY A 6 -28.27 7.33 16.97
C GLY A 6 -28.09 5.97 16.28
N GLN A 7 -26.85 5.59 15.97
CA GLN A 7 -26.52 4.26 15.45
C GLN A 7 -25.70 3.52 16.49
N GLY A 8 -25.93 2.21 16.64
CA GLY A 8 -25.10 1.35 17.49
C GLY A 8 -23.74 1.07 16.86
N LEU A 9 -22.74 0.79 17.71
CA LEU A 9 -21.39 0.49 17.27
C LEU A 9 -21.36 -0.79 16.42
N ASN A 10 -20.95 -0.67 15.16
CA ASN A 10 -20.73 -1.78 14.24
C ASN A 10 -19.27 -1.80 13.76
N ARG A 11 -18.87 -2.85 13.01
CA ARG A 11 -17.47 -3.05 12.61
C ARG A 11 -16.93 -1.89 11.75
N PRO A 12 -17.61 -1.42 10.68
CA PRO A 12 -17.15 -0.26 9.92
C PRO A 12 -16.99 1.03 10.74
N ILE A 13 -17.89 1.29 11.71
CA ILE A 13 -17.77 2.45 12.60
C ILE A 13 -16.57 2.28 13.53
N ALA A 14 -16.40 1.08 14.10
CA ALA A 14 -15.27 0.77 14.97
C ALA A 14 -13.94 0.89 14.24
N GLU A 15 -13.81 0.44 12.99
CA GLU A 15 -12.60 0.62 12.18
C GLU A 15 -12.23 2.10 12.03
N LYS A 16 -13.19 2.93 11.63
CA LYS A 16 -12.98 4.37 11.48
C LYS A 16 -12.55 5.02 12.80
N LEU A 17 -13.20 4.66 13.90
CA LEU A 17 -12.84 5.16 15.23
C LEU A 17 -11.47 4.66 15.69
N ILE A 18 -11.09 3.42 15.38
CA ILE A 18 -9.75 2.89 15.70
C ILE A 18 -8.69 3.69 14.94
N LEU A 19 -8.90 3.92 13.65
CA LEU A 19 -7.97 4.72 12.83
C LEU A 19 -7.90 6.16 13.34
N GLU A 20 -9.03 6.78 13.66
CA GLU A 20 -9.07 8.15 14.17
C GLU A 20 -8.33 8.30 15.52
N LEU A 21 -8.58 7.37 16.46
CA LEU A 21 -8.08 7.48 17.84
C LEU A 21 -6.65 6.94 18.02
N PHE A 22 -6.26 5.97 17.20
CA PHE A 22 -5.03 5.21 17.41
C PHE A 22 -4.06 5.23 16.23
N SER A 23 -4.36 5.90 15.11
CA SER A 23 -3.40 6.04 14.00
C SER A 23 -2.04 6.56 14.47
N GLY A 24 -0.96 5.86 14.08
CA GLY A 24 0.40 6.15 14.50
C GLY A 24 0.76 5.69 15.92
N SER A 25 -0.20 5.10 16.65
CA SER A 25 0.05 4.58 18.00
C SER A 25 0.71 3.21 17.96
N ASN A 26 1.70 3.03 18.84
CA ASN A 26 2.42 1.77 19.02
C ASN A 26 2.08 1.12 20.35
N MET A 27 1.98 -0.22 20.36
CA MET A 27 1.81 -1.03 21.57
C MET A 27 0.62 -0.61 22.44
N VAL A 28 -0.56 -0.47 21.83
CA VAL A 28 -1.81 -0.20 22.55
C VAL A 28 -2.47 -1.51 23.00
N PRO A 29 -2.81 -1.68 24.29
CA PRO A 29 -3.53 -2.87 24.75
C PRO A 29 -4.92 -2.96 24.11
N ARG A 30 -5.32 -4.15 23.66
CA ARG A 30 -6.66 -4.37 23.07
C ARG A 30 -7.81 -3.87 23.96
N LYS A 31 -7.71 -4.09 25.26
CA LYS A 31 -8.74 -3.65 26.24
C LYS A 31 -8.92 -2.13 26.24
N LYS A 32 -7.82 -1.38 26.05
CA LYS A 32 -7.85 0.08 25.95
C LYS A 32 -8.54 0.50 24.65
N ILE A 33 -8.21 -0.13 23.53
CA ILE A 33 -8.85 0.14 22.24
C ILE A 33 -10.37 -0.07 22.34
N ILE A 34 -10.81 -1.21 22.90
CA ILE A 34 -12.23 -1.52 23.07
C ILE A 34 -12.94 -0.44 23.89
N LYS A 35 -12.34 -0.05 25.02
CA LYS A 35 -12.90 0.95 25.92
C LYS A 35 -13.00 2.32 25.22
N ASP A 36 -11.89 2.82 24.71
CA ASP A 36 -11.80 4.18 24.18
C ASP A 36 -12.66 4.35 22.92
N VAL A 37 -12.76 3.32 22.06
CA VAL A 37 -13.65 3.33 20.89
C VAL A 37 -15.12 3.40 21.31
N HIS A 38 -15.53 2.56 22.27
CA HIS A 38 -16.91 2.55 22.76
C HIS A 38 -17.26 3.87 23.47
N ASP A 39 -16.41 4.32 24.39
CA ASP A 39 -16.63 5.56 25.14
C ASP A 39 -16.72 6.77 24.19
N THR A 40 -15.85 6.82 23.18
CA THR A 40 -15.88 7.88 22.16
C THR A 40 -17.15 7.82 21.32
N HIS A 41 -17.60 6.62 20.91
CA HIS A 41 -18.83 6.46 20.14
C HIS A 41 -20.05 6.99 20.89
N VAL A 42 -20.20 6.57 22.16
CA VAL A 42 -21.32 6.99 23.01
C VAL A 42 -21.24 8.49 23.31
N GLN A 43 -20.06 9.01 23.62
CA GLN A 43 -19.87 10.44 23.90
C GLN A 43 -20.25 11.32 22.71
N ARG A 44 -20.06 10.83 21.48
CA ARG A 44 -20.41 11.54 20.25
C ARG A 44 -21.87 11.35 19.81
N GLY A 45 -22.69 10.67 20.62
CA GLY A 45 -24.12 10.48 20.38
C GLY A 45 -24.48 9.20 19.63
N GLY A 46 -23.57 8.23 19.55
CA GLY A 46 -23.90 6.87 19.12
C GLY A 46 -24.65 6.08 20.19
N ASP A 47 -25.39 5.05 19.78
CA ASP A 47 -26.15 4.23 20.72
C ASP A 47 -25.21 3.25 21.45
N PRO A 48 -25.29 3.14 22.79
CA PRO A 48 -24.46 2.21 23.54
C PRO A 48 -24.82 0.77 23.19
N ILE A 49 -23.82 -0.10 23.23
CA ILE A 49 -24.00 -1.54 23.06
C ILE A 49 -23.45 -2.29 24.28
N ASP A 50 -24.07 -3.40 24.64
CA ASP A 50 -23.70 -4.15 25.86
C ASP A 50 -22.30 -4.77 25.79
N ASP A 51 -21.91 -5.31 24.63
CA ASP A 51 -20.60 -5.91 24.41
C ASP A 51 -19.91 -5.41 23.13
N PRO A 52 -19.07 -4.36 23.22
CA PRO A 52 -18.28 -3.88 22.08
C PRO A 52 -17.11 -4.79 21.71
N THR A 53 -16.79 -5.82 22.51
CA THR A 53 -15.58 -6.63 22.33
C THR A 53 -15.56 -7.34 20.98
N SER A 54 -16.67 -7.95 20.59
CA SER A 54 -16.78 -8.71 19.34
C SER A 54 -16.68 -7.80 18.10
N VAL A 55 -17.26 -6.60 18.20
CA VAL A 55 -17.27 -5.60 17.14
C VAL A 55 -15.87 -5.03 16.94
N VAL A 56 -15.24 -4.54 18.00
CA VAL A 56 -13.90 -3.95 17.95
C VAL A 56 -12.85 -4.99 17.57
N ARG A 57 -12.99 -6.24 18.02
CA ARG A 57 -12.09 -7.32 17.59
C ARG A 57 -12.24 -7.58 16.10
N GLY A 58 -13.46 -7.65 15.57
CA GLY A 58 -13.68 -7.84 14.13
C GLY A 58 -13.08 -6.71 13.30
N ALA A 59 -13.21 -5.46 13.78
CA ALA A 59 -12.58 -4.29 13.16
C ALA A 59 -11.04 -4.40 13.17
N LEU A 60 -10.44 -4.78 14.30
CA LEU A 60 -8.99 -5.00 14.38
C LEU A 60 -8.53 -6.13 13.46
N ASP A 61 -9.29 -7.21 13.35
CA ASP A 61 -8.95 -8.33 12.46
C ASP A 61 -8.97 -7.89 10.98
N ASN A 62 -9.90 -7.00 10.58
CA ASN A 62 -9.90 -6.39 9.24
C ASN A 62 -8.67 -5.50 9.00
N LEU A 63 -8.33 -4.63 9.95
CA LEU A 63 -7.14 -3.77 9.84
C LEU A 63 -5.83 -4.57 9.81
N LEU A 64 -5.77 -5.73 10.47
CA LEU A 64 -4.64 -6.67 10.36
C LEU A 64 -4.55 -7.27 8.96
N ASN A 65 -5.69 -7.67 8.37
CA ASN A 65 -5.73 -8.24 7.02
C ASN A 65 -5.34 -7.22 5.94
N GLU A 66 -5.65 -5.93 6.17
CA GLU A 66 -5.28 -4.82 5.29
C GLU A 66 -3.84 -4.33 5.49
N GLY A 67 -3.10 -4.89 6.47
CA GLY A 67 -1.74 -4.45 6.79
C GLY A 67 -1.65 -3.08 7.47
N ILE A 68 -2.79 -2.49 7.85
CA ILE A 68 -2.87 -1.19 8.55
C ILE A 68 -2.60 -1.36 10.04
N ALA A 69 -2.83 -2.54 10.60
CA ALA A 69 -2.48 -2.85 11.97
C ALA A 69 -1.48 -4.02 12.03
N THR A 70 -0.72 -4.08 13.13
CA THR A 70 0.06 -5.25 13.50
C THR A 70 -0.25 -5.67 14.92
N ARG A 71 -0.24 -6.99 15.15
CA ARG A 71 -0.48 -7.58 16.48
C ARG A 71 0.84 -8.00 17.10
N ALA A 72 1.17 -7.40 18.24
CA ALA A 72 2.31 -7.80 19.06
C ALA A 72 1.93 -8.91 20.05
N LYS A 73 2.95 -9.62 20.57
CA LYS A 73 2.78 -10.62 21.63
C LYS A 73 2.14 -9.95 22.86
N GLY A 74 1.26 -10.70 23.55
CA GLY A 74 0.59 -10.21 24.77
C GLY A 74 -0.72 -9.43 24.56
N GLY A 75 -1.24 -9.34 23.32
CA GLY A 75 -2.53 -8.68 23.06
C GLY A 75 -2.44 -7.16 22.88
N TYR A 76 -1.27 -6.70 22.45
CA TYR A 76 -0.99 -5.32 22.07
C TYR A 76 -1.10 -5.16 20.55
N TYR A 77 -1.49 -3.97 20.11
CA TYR A 77 -1.68 -3.62 18.72
C TYR A 77 -0.90 -2.35 18.40
N SER A 78 -0.32 -2.29 17.22
CA SER A 78 0.18 -1.05 16.63
C SER A 78 -0.71 -0.73 15.42
N ILE A 79 -1.18 0.51 15.33
CA ILE A 79 -2.01 0.98 14.22
C ILE A 79 -1.12 1.90 13.40
N HIS A 80 -0.75 1.42 12.22
CA HIS A 80 0.08 2.18 11.30
C HIS A 80 -0.71 3.38 10.80
N GLN A 81 -0.05 4.53 10.78
CA GLN A 81 -0.62 5.71 10.16
C GLN A 81 -0.86 5.36 8.69
N GLN A 82 -2.10 5.50 8.23
CA GLN A 82 -2.34 5.56 6.80
C GLN A 82 -1.72 6.87 6.31
N ASN A 83 -0.41 6.85 6.08
CA ASN A 83 0.13 7.72 5.07
C ASN A 83 -0.61 7.34 3.79
N PRO A 84 -1.12 8.32 3.01
CA PRO A 84 -1.47 8.04 1.62
C PRO A 84 -0.34 7.18 1.04
N PRO A 85 -0.63 6.13 0.25
CA PRO A 85 0.43 5.33 -0.35
C PRO A 85 1.46 6.32 -0.87
N GLU A 86 2.70 6.25 -0.35
CA GLU A 86 3.78 7.11 -0.82
C GLU A 86 3.72 7.01 -2.34
N GLN A 87 3.22 8.06 -2.98
CA GLN A 87 3.31 8.13 -4.43
C GLN A 87 4.81 8.03 -4.66
N PRO A 88 5.29 7.06 -5.47
CA PRO A 88 6.70 7.03 -5.80
C PRO A 88 7.06 8.45 -6.19
N GLU A 89 8.07 9.03 -5.54
CA GLU A 89 8.48 10.40 -5.85
C GLU A 89 8.52 10.51 -7.37
N PRO A 90 7.88 11.53 -7.96
CA PRO A 90 7.86 11.65 -9.40
C PRO A 90 9.30 11.59 -9.87
N VAL A 91 9.65 10.52 -10.58
CA VAL A 91 10.99 10.35 -11.16
C VAL A 91 11.25 11.64 -11.92
N GLY A 92 12.24 12.40 -11.46
CA GLY A 92 12.48 13.74 -11.99
C GLY A 92 12.58 13.66 -13.51
N GLU A 93 12.00 14.61 -14.24
CA GLU A 93 12.06 14.64 -15.70
C GLU A 93 13.50 14.46 -16.21
N ASP A 94 14.48 14.95 -15.46
CA ASP A 94 15.91 14.76 -15.71
C ASP A 94 16.36 13.30 -15.69
N GLU A 95 15.87 12.49 -14.75
CA GLU A 95 16.21 11.07 -14.65
C GLU A 95 15.53 10.26 -15.75
N VAL A 96 14.27 10.57 -16.07
CA VAL A 96 13.56 9.98 -17.22
C VAL A 96 14.27 10.30 -18.53
N ASN A 97 14.70 11.55 -18.72
CA ASN A 97 15.42 11.97 -19.92
C ASN A 97 16.81 11.32 -20.03
N ARG A 98 17.52 11.14 -18.92
CA ARG A 98 18.79 10.40 -18.90
C ARG A 98 18.59 8.95 -19.29
N LEU A 99 17.61 8.26 -18.69
CA LEU A 99 17.31 6.87 -18.99
C LEU A 99 16.88 6.69 -20.45
N ARG A 100 16.05 7.60 -20.98
CA ARG A 100 15.66 7.58 -22.39
C ARG A 100 16.88 7.69 -23.31
N SER A 101 17.80 8.61 -23.04
CA SER A 101 19.00 8.77 -23.87
C SER A 101 19.89 7.53 -23.87
N VAL A 102 20.04 6.86 -22.72
CA VAL A 102 20.80 5.60 -22.63
C VAL A 102 20.13 4.51 -23.47
N ILE A 103 18.81 4.38 -23.38
CA ILE A 103 18.06 3.39 -24.16
C ILE A 103 18.18 3.66 -25.67
N GLU A 104 18.03 4.92 -26.09
CA GLU A 104 18.14 5.32 -27.50
C GLU A 104 19.52 5.01 -28.09
N ASN A 105 20.60 5.30 -27.36
CA ASN A 105 21.96 4.96 -27.78
C ASN A 105 22.16 3.44 -27.92
N GLU A 106 21.61 2.66 -27.00
CA GLU A 106 21.81 1.22 -26.98
C GLU A 106 21.04 0.54 -28.10
N VAL A 107 19.84 1.04 -28.42
CA VAL A 107 19.06 0.61 -29.59
C VAL A 107 19.84 0.92 -30.87
N GLU A 108 20.38 2.14 -31.02
CA GLU A 108 21.15 2.52 -32.20
C GLU A 108 22.41 1.63 -32.38
N PHE A 109 23.08 1.30 -31.28
CA PHE A 109 24.23 0.41 -31.29
C PHE A 109 23.87 -1.00 -31.76
N VAL A 110 22.77 -1.56 -31.26
CA VAL A 110 22.30 -2.89 -31.65
C VAL A 110 21.89 -2.90 -33.13
N ASP A 111 21.20 -1.87 -33.62
CA ASP A 111 20.82 -1.77 -35.03
C ASP A 111 22.06 -1.76 -35.96
N LYS A 112 23.13 -1.06 -35.56
CA LYS A 112 24.39 -1.08 -36.33
C LYS A 112 25.01 -2.47 -36.37
N GLN A 113 24.99 -3.21 -35.27
CA GLN A 113 25.50 -4.58 -35.25
C GLN A 113 24.68 -5.52 -36.13
N ILE A 114 23.35 -5.42 -36.09
CA ILE A 114 22.45 -6.21 -36.94
C ILE A 114 22.79 -5.97 -38.42
N ASN A 115 22.88 -4.71 -38.84
CA ASN A 115 23.22 -4.36 -40.21
C ASN A 115 24.58 -4.90 -40.66
N GLN A 116 25.59 -4.90 -39.78
CA GLN A 116 26.90 -5.47 -40.09
C GLN A 116 26.85 -6.99 -40.25
N LEU A 117 26.09 -7.68 -39.38
CA LEU A 117 25.92 -9.13 -39.45
C LEU A 117 25.15 -9.55 -40.71
N GLU A 118 24.12 -8.79 -41.11
CA GLU A 118 23.37 -9.05 -42.35
C GLU A 118 24.26 -8.93 -43.60
N ARG A 119 25.14 -7.92 -43.66
CA ARG A 119 26.12 -7.79 -44.75
C ARG A 119 27.07 -8.97 -44.80
N ARG A 120 27.68 -9.34 -43.67
CA ARG A 120 28.60 -10.50 -43.62
C ARG A 120 27.90 -11.80 -43.98
N LYS A 121 26.65 -11.98 -43.55
CA LYS A 121 25.82 -13.12 -43.94
C LYS A 121 25.63 -13.17 -45.46
N SER A 122 25.33 -12.03 -46.09
CA SER A 122 25.17 -11.95 -47.55
C SER A 122 26.47 -12.28 -48.28
N GLU A 123 27.61 -11.74 -47.84
CA GLU A 123 28.93 -12.01 -48.43
C GLU A 123 29.27 -13.51 -48.36
N LEU A 124 29.09 -14.13 -47.20
CA LEU A 124 29.32 -15.56 -47.00
C LEU A 124 28.37 -16.42 -47.85
N SER A 125 27.12 -15.99 -48.03
CA SER A 125 26.16 -16.68 -48.91
C SER A 125 26.64 -16.66 -50.37
N CYS A 126 27.10 -15.51 -50.87
CA CYS A 126 27.64 -15.43 -52.23
C CYS A 126 28.87 -16.32 -52.43
N MET A 127 29.78 -16.38 -51.45
CA MET A 127 30.97 -17.24 -51.53
C MET A 127 30.63 -18.73 -51.55
N LEU A 128 29.54 -19.13 -50.88
CA LEU A 128 29.06 -20.52 -50.89
C LEU A 128 28.47 -20.91 -52.24
N ASP A 129 27.78 -19.99 -52.92
CA ASP A 129 27.21 -20.25 -54.25
C ASP A 129 28.30 -20.39 -55.35
N GLU A 130 29.53 -19.95 -55.07
CA GLU A 130 30.69 -20.05 -55.97
C GLU A 130 31.54 -21.33 -55.77
N LEU A 131 31.23 -22.16 -54.76
CA LEU A 131 31.90 -23.43 -54.44
C LEU A 131 31.18 -24.64 -55.05
#